data_AF-A0A497TH15-F1
#
_entry.id   AF-A0A497TH15-F1
#
_cell.length_a   1.000
_cell.length_b   1.000
_cell.length_c   1.000
_cell.angle_alpha   90.00
_cell.angle_beta   90.00
_cell.angle_gamma   90.00
#
_symmetry.space_group_name_H-M   'P 1'
#
loop_
_entity.id
_entity.type
_entity.pdbx_description
1 polymer ?
#
loop_
_entity_poly.entity_id
_entity_poly.type
_entity_poly.pdbx_seq_one_letter_code
_entity_poly.pdbx_strand_id
1 'polypeptide(L)' 'MLYLIGLGLWDENDISIEGIETCRKSEEVYAEFYTAKWGGDIKALEK' A
#
# COMPACT_ATOMS: atom_id res chain seq x y z
N MET A 1 1.75 16.07 1.78
CA MET A 1 2.08 15.81 0.35
C MET A 1 1.24 14.63 -0.09
N LEU A 2 0.67 14.65 -1.30
CA LEU A 2 -0.09 13.51 -1.81
C LEU A 2 0.84 12.59 -2.61
N TYR A 3 0.87 11.31 -2.25
CA TYR A 3 1.59 10.26 -2.96
C TYR A 3 0.61 9.27 -3.57
N LEU A 4 0.80 8.91 -4.83
CA LEU A 4 0.09 7.80 -5.46
C LEU A 4 1.05 6.61 -5.52
N ILE A 5 0.79 5.61 -4.68
CA ILE A 5 1.66 4.44 -4.49
C ILE A 5 0.90 3.22 -5.01
N GLY A 6 1.52 2.47 -5.93
CA GLY A 6 0.95 1.21 -6.41
C GLY A 6 1.15 0.09 -5.39
N LEU A 7 0.09 -0.65 -5.08
CA LEU A 7 0.12 -1.82 -4.19
C LEU A 7 0.65 -3.09 -4.86
N GLY A 8 0.85 -3.07 -6.19
CA GLY A 8 1.17 -4.26 -6.97
C GLY A 8 -0.07 -4.98 -7.49
N LEU A 9 0.08 -6.26 -7.87
CA LEU A 9 -1.00 -7.03 -8.51
C LEU A 9 -1.56 -8.13 -7.60
N TRP A 10 -0.73 -8.69 -6.73
CA TRP A 10 -1.10 -9.88 -5.98
C TRP A 10 -1.31 -9.59 -4.49
N ASP A 11 -0.23 -9.32 -3.75
CA ASP A 11 -0.26 -9.19 -2.29
C ASP A 11 0.62 -8.05 -1.77
N GLU A 12 0.75 -7.93 -0.46
CA GLU A 12 1.55 -6.89 0.21
C GLU A 12 3.05 -6.92 -0.11
N ASN A 13 3.59 -8.00 -0.69
CA ASN A 13 5.00 -8.08 -1.04
C ASN A 13 5.33 -7.41 -2.38
N ASP A 14 4.31 -7.11 -3.19
CA ASP A 14 4.50 -6.46 -4.49
C ASP A 14 4.68 -4.94 -4.37
N ILE A 15 4.30 -4.33 -3.23
CA ILE A 15 4.56 -2.91 -2.98
C ILE A 15 6.08 -2.67 -2.88
N SER A 16 6.55 -1.53 -3.38
CA SER A 16 7.96 -1.19 -3.26
C SER A 16 8.35 -0.85 -1.82
N ILE A 17 9.61 -1.08 -1.47
CA ILE A 17 10.18 -0.70 -0.16
C ILE A 17 9.98 0.81 0.08
N GLU A 18 10.20 1.63 -0.95
CA GLU A 18 9.98 3.07 -0.86
C GLU A 18 8.50 3.42 -0.62
N GLY A 19 7.57 2.67 -1.22
CA GLY A 19 6.13 2.81 -0.98
C GLY A 19 5.76 2.57 0.48
N ILE A 20 6.25 1.48 1.08
CA ILE A 20 6.05 1.18 2.51
C ILE A 20 6.63 2.30 3.39
N GLU A 21 7.86 2.70 3.13
CA GLU A 21 8.53 3.75 3.92
C GLU A 21 7.81 5.11 3.81
N THR A 22 7.23 5.40 2.64
CA THR A 22 6.42 6.60 2.44
C THR A 22 5.09 6.52 3.19
N CYS A 23 4.41 5.37 3.16
CA CYS A 23 3.20 5.14 3.94
C CYS A 23 3.47 5.29 5.45
N ARG A 24 4.56 4.71 5.97
CA ARG A 24 4.95 4.79 7.39
C ARG A 24 5.21 6.21 7.89
N LYS A 25 5.64 7.11 7.01
CA LYS A 25 5.91 8.53 7.32
C LYS A 25 4.71 9.44 7.09
N SER A 26 3.64 8.93 6.49
CA SER A 26 2.44 9.69 6.17
C SER A 26 1.53 9.78 7.38
N GLU A 27 0.89 10.94 7.58
CA GLU A 27 -0.08 11.14 8.66
C GLU A 27 -1.35 10.32 8.43
N GLU A 28 -1.76 10.18 7.17
CA GLU A 28 -2.90 9.38 6.74
C GLU A 28 -2.54 8.54 5.52
N VAL A 29 -3.07 7.31 5.46
CA VAL A 29 -2.89 6.38 4.34
C VAL A 29 -4.26 5.86 3.93
N TYR A 30 -4.55 5.91 2.64
CA TYR A 30 -5.80 5.41 2.05
C TYR A 30 -5.47 4.33 1.03
N ALA A 31 -6.26 3.25 1.01
CA ALA A 31 -6.08 2.15 0.08
C ALA A 31 -7.34 1.94 -0.78
N GLU A 32 -7.13 1.78 -2.09
CA GLU A 32 -8.19 1.61 -3.07
C GLU A 32 -8.37 0.13 -3.44
N PHE A 33 -9.56 -0.43 -3.20
CA PHE A 33 -9.85 -1.85 -3.49
C PHE A 33 -11.03 -2.07 -4.44
N TYR A 34 -11.64 -1.00 -4.96
CA TYR A 34 -12.78 -1.12 -5.88
C TYR A 34 -12.37 -1.22 -7.36
N THR A 35 -11.14 -0.82 -7.70
CA THR A 35 -10.61 -0.82 -9.08
C THR A 35 -9.87 -2.12 -9.41
N ALA A 36 -9.26 -2.76 -8.42
CA ALA A 36 -8.49 -3.99 -8.57
C ALA A 36 -8.69 -4.92 -7.37
N LYS A 37 -8.73 -6.23 -7.65
CA LYS A 37 -8.79 -7.25 -6.60
C LYS A 37 -7.38 -7.46 -6.04
N TRP A 38 -7.05 -6.76 -4.96
CA TRP A 38 -5.81 -6.98 -4.20
C TRP A 38 -6.03 -8.13 -3.20
N GLY A 39 -5.11 -9.09 -3.19
CA GLY A 39 -5.19 -10.32 -2.38
C GLY A 39 -4.44 -10.26 -1.05
N GLY A 40 -3.79 -9.14 -0.75
CA GLY A 40 -3.02 -8.94 0.47
C GLY A 40 -3.85 -8.59 1.70
N ASP A 41 -3.18 -8.48 2.85
CA ASP A 41 -3.76 -8.01 4.11
C ASP A 41 -3.20 -6.63 4.48
N ILE A 42 -4.07 -5.66 4.76
CA ILE A 42 -3.67 -4.32 5.22
C ILE A 42 -2.82 -4.42 6.48
N LYS A 43 -3.14 -5.35 7.39
CA LYS A 43 -2.37 -5.56 8.63
C LYS A 43 -0.95 -6.05 8.36
N ALA A 44 -0.70 -6.65 7.20
CA ALA A 44 0.64 -7.06 6.81
C ALA A 44 1.50 -5.85 6.37
N LEU A 45 0.86 -4.81 5.80
CA LEU A 45 1.52 -3.53 5.47
C LEU A 45 1.81 -2.65 6.71
N GLU A 46 1.09 -2.88 7.81
CA GLU A 46 1.29 -2.16 9.08
C GLU A 46 2.50 -2.65 9.89
N LYS A 47 3.06 -3.82 9.55
CA LYS A 47 4.26 -4.37 10.20
C LYS A 47 5.53 -3.70 9.71
#